data_AF-A0A1G1GB60-F1
#
_entry.id   AF-A0A1G1GB60-F1
#
_cell.length_a   1.000
_cell.length_b   1.000
_cell.length_c   1.000
_cell.angle_alpha   90.00
_cell.angle_beta   90.00
_cell.angle_gamma   90.00
#
_symmetry.space_group_name_H-M   'P 1'
#
loop_
_entity.id
_entity.type
_entity.pdbx_description
1 polymer ?
#
loop_
_entity_poly.entity_id
_entity_poly.type
_entity_poly.pdbx_seq_one_letter_code
_entity_poly.pdbx_strand_id
1 'polypeptide(L)'
;MEGYRYQQFAYLVIPLLAGFEFFRTARVVRQKTGKETARTVTMDACGYGFVAFIPAIFLFTIFSLEYRSFPLLENVLHRFDRYGVMFLFLGSWWQVFLITALRARRTSHAGGSMLRSVWIPYLLLGAFISALILWVAPFNLMWVSIFWFLASFGLLAAVRVSPDKACRVFMVLAVVVFAGENLLFIVLDAIV
;
A
#
# COMPACT_ATOMS: atom_id res chain seq x y z
N MET A 1 -12.39 -10.70 20.33
CA MET A 1 -11.90 -10.65 18.94
C MET A 1 -10.53 -11.32 18.90
N GLU A 2 -10.32 -12.21 17.95
CA GLU A 2 -9.03 -12.90 17.76
C GLU A 2 -7.93 -11.88 17.40
N GLY A 3 -6.68 -12.10 17.84
CA GLY A 3 -5.55 -11.20 17.57
C GLY A 3 -5.34 -10.88 16.09
N TYR A 4 -5.77 -11.80 15.22
CA TYR A 4 -5.81 -11.66 13.77
C TYR A 4 -6.68 -10.49 13.28
N ARG A 5 -7.84 -10.23 13.91
CA ARG A 5 -8.74 -9.13 13.52
C ARG A 5 -8.14 -7.76 13.84
N TYR A 6 -7.49 -7.59 14.99
CA TYR A 6 -6.81 -6.33 15.34
C TYR A 6 -5.72 -5.96 14.34
N GLN A 7 -4.98 -6.95 13.88
CA GLN A 7 -3.92 -6.76 12.91
C GLN A 7 -4.49 -6.40 11.52
N GLN A 8 -5.55 -7.08 11.09
CA GLN A 8 -6.31 -6.74 9.89
C GLN A 8 -6.74 -5.26 9.88
N PHE A 9 -7.24 -4.74 11.01
CA PHE A 9 -7.56 -3.32 11.15
C PHE A 9 -6.31 -2.42 11.10
N ALA A 10 -5.20 -2.84 11.72
CA ALA A 10 -3.96 -2.09 11.68
C ALA A 10 -3.40 -1.95 10.25
N TYR A 11 -3.55 -2.98 9.42
CA TYR A 11 -3.14 -2.91 8.02
C TYR A 11 -3.94 -1.90 7.20
N LEU A 12 -5.19 -1.59 7.56
CA LEU A 12 -6.00 -0.57 6.85
C LEU A 12 -5.37 0.83 6.90
N VAL A 13 -4.43 1.09 7.81
CA VAL A 13 -3.67 2.35 7.83
C VAL A 13 -2.97 2.60 6.49
N ILE A 14 -2.40 1.57 5.86
CA ILE A 14 -1.67 1.73 4.60
C ILE A 14 -2.56 2.14 3.42
N PRO A 15 -3.66 1.43 3.08
CA PRO A 15 -4.52 1.85 1.99
C PRO A 15 -5.13 3.23 2.27
N LEU A 16 -5.51 3.54 3.52
CA LEU A 16 -5.99 4.87 3.87
C LEU A 16 -4.95 5.95 3.55
N LEU A 17 -3.68 5.75 3.96
CA LEU A 17 -2.58 6.67 3.66
C LEU A 17 -2.31 6.77 2.14
N ALA A 18 -2.36 5.66 1.41
CA ALA A 18 -2.24 5.66 -0.05
C ALA A 18 -3.32 6.52 -0.70
N GLY A 19 -4.57 6.36 -0.26
CA GLY A 19 -5.70 7.13 -0.77
C GLY A 19 -5.58 8.64 -0.49
N PHE A 20 -5.16 9.01 0.73
CA PHE A 20 -4.87 10.42 1.03
C PHE A 20 -3.74 10.99 0.16
N GLU A 21 -2.69 10.21 -0.11
CA GLU A 21 -1.58 10.65 -0.97
C GLU A 21 -2.00 10.82 -2.43
N PHE A 22 -2.94 10.01 -2.92
CA PHE A 22 -3.57 10.21 -4.22
C PHE A 22 -4.30 11.55 -4.30
N PHE A 23 -5.19 11.84 -3.34
CA PHE A 23 -5.93 13.12 -3.31
C PHE A 23 -4.99 14.33 -3.18
N ARG A 24 -3.96 14.25 -2.33
CA ARG A 24 -2.97 15.32 -2.19
C ARG A 24 -2.18 15.55 -3.47
N THR A 25 -1.82 14.47 -4.17
CA THR A 25 -1.09 14.56 -5.44
C THR A 25 -1.98 15.13 -6.54
N ALA A 26 -3.25 14.71 -6.61
CA ALA A 26 -4.25 15.24 -7.54
C ALA A 26 -4.42 16.75 -7.34
N ARG A 27 -4.56 17.21 -6.09
CA ARG A 27 -4.68 18.64 -5.75
C ARG A 27 -3.48 19.46 -6.22
N VAL A 28 -2.25 18.99 -5.98
CA VAL A 28 -1.03 19.69 -6.42
C VAL A 28 -0.96 19.77 -7.95
N VAL A 29 -1.35 18.69 -8.65
CA VAL A 29 -1.39 18.70 -10.12
C VAL A 29 -2.44 19.69 -10.62
N ARG A 30 -3.66 19.70 -10.07
CA ARG A 30 -4.72 20.66 -10.45
C ARG A 30 -4.30 22.11 -10.23
N GLN A 31 -3.65 22.41 -9.10
CA GLN A 31 -3.15 23.76 -8.81
C GLN A 31 -2.09 24.22 -9.83
N LYS A 32 -1.29 23.30 -10.36
CA LYS A 32 -0.26 23.61 -11.35
C LYS A 32 -0.82 23.75 -12.77
N THR A 33 -1.77 22.90 -13.16
CA THR A 33 -2.32 22.89 -14.53
C THR A 33 -3.49 23.86 -14.71
N GLY A 34 -4.13 24.31 -13.62
CA GLY A 34 -5.30 25.20 -13.65
C GLY A 34 -6.55 24.58 -14.27
N LYS A 35 -6.50 23.29 -14.63
CA LYS A 35 -7.58 22.55 -15.29
C LYS A 35 -7.67 21.14 -14.72
N GLU A 36 -8.88 20.62 -14.68
CA GLU A 36 -9.15 19.22 -14.42
C GLU A 36 -8.72 18.40 -15.64
N THR A 37 -7.90 17.37 -15.41
CA THR A 37 -7.35 16.51 -16.46
C THR A 37 -7.77 15.07 -16.18
N ALA A 38 -7.81 14.23 -17.22
CA ALA A 38 -8.07 12.79 -17.05
C ALA A 38 -7.16 12.19 -15.95
N ARG A 39 -5.89 12.61 -15.90
CA ARG A 39 -4.93 12.19 -14.88
C ARG A 39 -5.36 12.52 -13.44
N THR A 40 -5.90 13.71 -13.20
CA THR A 40 -6.34 14.12 -11.86
C THR A 40 -7.59 13.35 -11.46
N VAL A 41 -8.53 13.15 -12.39
CA VAL A 41 -9.73 12.33 -12.18
C VAL A 41 -9.35 10.89 -11.85
N THR A 42 -8.40 10.29 -12.58
CA THR A 42 -7.89 8.94 -12.27
C THR A 42 -7.27 8.88 -10.89
N MET A 43 -6.50 9.88 -10.48
CA MET A 43 -5.93 9.92 -9.12
C MET A 43 -7.02 10.01 -8.04
N ASP A 44 -8.07 10.81 -8.25
CA ASP A 44 -9.18 10.89 -7.31
C ASP A 44 -9.93 9.56 -7.23
N ALA A 45 -10.18 8.91 -8.37
CA ALA A 45 -10.78 7.58 -8.42
C ALA A 45 -9.95 6.56 -7.64
N CYS A 46 -8.61 6.56 -7.81
CA CYS A 46 -7.71 5.75 -6.99
C CYS A 46 -7.82 6.13 -5.51
N GLY A 47 -7.86 7.43 -5.19
CA GLY A 47 -8.04 7.93 -3.83
C GLY A 47 -9.30 7.38 -3.17
N TYR A 48 -10.44 7.43 -3.85
CA TYR A 48 -11.71 6.84 -3.38
C TYR A 48 -11.62 5.31 -3.26
N GLY A 49 -10.96 4.65 -4.21
CA GLY A 49 -10.69 3.23 -4.15
C GLY A 49 -9.99 2.82 -2.85
N PHE A 50 -8.96 3.57 -2.48
CA PHE A 50 -8.13 3.28 -1.31
C PHE A 50 -8.72 3.76 0.03
N VAL A 51 -9.40 4.91 0.07
CA VAL A 51 -9.97 5.45 1.33
C VAL A 51 -11.33 4.83 1.66
N ALA A 52 -12.16 4.57 0.65
CA ALA A 52 -13.55 4.15 0.88
C ALA A 52 -13.78 2.71 0.45
N PHE A 53 -13.51 2.37 -0.81
CA PHE A 53 -13.91 1.09 -1.37
C PHE A 53 -13.20 -0.10 -0.72
N ILE A 54 -11.87 -0.07 -0.65
CA ILE A 54 -11.06 -1.15 -0.05
C ILE A 54 -11.44 -1.35 1.44
N PRO A 55 -11.43 -0.31 2.30
CA PRO A 55 -11.87 -0.48 3.68
C PRO A 55 -13.32 -0.94 3.80
N ALA A 56 -14.25 -0.42 2.99
CA ALA A 56 -15.66 -0.79 3.06
C ALA A 56 -15.88 -2.27 2.76
N ILE A 57 -15.27 -2.81 1.68
CA ILE A 57 -15.36 -4.23 1.35
C ILE A 57 -14.76 -5.08 2.48
N PHE A 58 -13.64 -4.63 3.02
CA PHE A 58 -12.93 -5.38 4.06
C PHE A 58 -13.73 -5.44 5.37
N LEU A 59 -14.23 -4.29 5.83
CA LEU A 59 -15.10 -4.19 7.01
C LEU A 59 -16.41 -4.97 6.82
N PHE A 60 -17.02 -4.85 5.63
CA PHE A 60 -18.22 -5.59 5.27
C PHE A 60 -17.99 -7.10 5.35
N THR A 61 -16.85 -7.58 4.84
CA THR A 61 -16.51 -9.02 4.83
C THR A 61 -16.32 -9.54 6.25
N ILE A 62 -15.56 -8.82 7.09
CA ILE A 62 -15.35 -9.18 8.50
C ILE A 62 -16.70 -9.25 9.23
N PHE A 63 -17.51 -8.19 9.12
CA PHE A 63 -18.81 -8.13 9.79
C PHE A 63 -19.75 -9.23 9.31
N SER A 64 -19.80 -9.47 8.00
CA SER A 64 -20.66 -10.51 7.41
C SER A 64 -20.32 -11.91 7.91
N LEU A 65 -19.02 -12.20 8.12
CA LEU A 65 -18.56 -13.48 8.67
C LEU A 65 -18.80 -13.58 10.18
N GLU A 66 -18.49 -12.54 10.96
CA GLU A 66 -18.64 -12.57 12.42
C GLU A 66 -20.10 -12.71 12.86
N TYR A 67 -21.03 -12.08 12.15
CA TYR A 67 -22.47 -12.13 12.46
C TYR A 67 -23.23 -13.20 11.67
N ARG A 68 -22.54 -14.00 10.83
CA ARG A 68 -23.16 -15.01 9.94
C ARG A 68 -24.34 -14.46 9.14
N SER A 69 -24.24 -13.21 8.68
CA SER A 69 -25.34 -12.48 8.04
C SER A 69 -25.74 -13.06 6.68
N PHE A 70 -24.83 -13.80 6.03
CA PHE A 70 -25.04 -14.37 4.69
C PHE A 70 -24.58 -15.84 4.62
N PRO A 71 -25.32 -16.79 5.22
CA PRO A 71 -24.90 -18.19 5.32
C PRO A 71 -24.77 -18.87 3.94
N LEU A 72 -25.59 -18.48 2.96
CA LEU A 72 -25.49 -19.01 1.59
C LEU A 72 -24.22 -18.56 0.83
N LEU A 73 -23.56 -17.50 1.30
CA LEU A 73 -22.37 -16.93 0.69
C LEU A 73 -21.12 -17.09 1.57
N GLU A 74 -21.20 -17.86 2.66
CA GLU A 74 -20.14 -17.99 3.66
C GLU A 74 -18.79 -18.42 3.03
N ASN A 75 -18.82 -19.40 2.13
CA ASN A 75 -17.62 -19.84 1.38
C ASN A 75 -17.01 -18.73 0.51
N VAL A 76 -17.84 -17.89 -0.11
CA VAL A 76 -17.39 -16.77 -0.93
C VAL A 76 -16.80 -15.67 -0.05
N LEU A 77 -17.43 -15.38 1.09
CA LEU A 77 -16.96 -14.40 2.06
C LEU A 77 -15.64 -14.83 2.72
N HIS A 78 -15.46 -16.11 3.07
CA HIS A 78 -14.18 -16.62 3.59
C HIS A 78 -13.05 -16.52 2.58
N ARG A 79 -13.36 -16.75 1.30
CA ARG A 79 -12.41 -16.49 0.21
C ARG A 79 -12.05 -15.00 0.18
N PHE A 80 -13.02 -14.10 0.15
CA PHE A 80 -12.77 -12.65 0.20
C PHE A 80 -11.98 -12.20 1.43
N ASP A 81 -12.22 -12.76 2.61
CA ASP A 81 -11.45 -12.46 3.83
C ASP A 81 -9.98 -12.87 3.65
N ARG A 82 -9.73 -14.07 3.11
CA ARG A 82 -8.37 -14.55 2.81
C ARG A 82 -7.68 -13.67 1.76
N TYR A 83 -8.34 -13.38 0.64
CA TYR A 83 -7.80 -12.51 -0.41
C TYR A 83 -7.54 -11.09 0.09
N GLY A 84 -8.49 -10.53 0.85
CA GLY A 84 -8.39 -9.19 1.41
C GLY A 84 -7.23 -9.09 2.40
N VAL A 85 -7.03 -10.11 3.23
CA VAL A 85 -5.89 -10.17 4.16
C VAL A 85 -4.59 -10.24 3.41
N MET A 86 -4.49 -11.06 2.38
CA MET A 86 -3.26 -11.15 1.60
C MET A 86 -2.98 -9.85 0.85
N PHE A 87 -4.01 -9.21 0.29
CA PHE A 87 -3.90 -7.89 -0.32
C PHE A 87 -3.45 -6.81 0.67
N LEU A 88 -3.87 -6.90 1.92
CA LEU A 88 -3.46 -5.97 2.96
C LEU A 88 -2.08 -6.31 3.55
N PHE A 89 -1.75 -7.58 3.72
CA PHE A 89 -0.53 -8.07 4.34
C PHE A 89 0.66 -8.06 3.38
N LEU A 90 0.56 -8.80 2.27
CA LEU A 90 1.59 -8.81 1.22
C LEU A 90 1.52 -7.50 0.44
N GLY A 91 0.30 -7.07 0.08
CA GLY A 91 0.13 -5.86 -0.72
C GLY A 91 0.52 -4.55 -0.04
N SER A 92 0.85 -4.57 1.25
CA SER A 92 1.44 -3.42 1.92
C SER A 92 2.77 -2.97 1.32
N TRP A 93 3.60 -3.88 0.78
CA TRP A 93 4.89 -3.48 0.20
C TRP A 93 4.74 -2.59 -1.03
N TRP A 94 3.97 -3.02 -2.03
CA TRP A 94 3.77 -2.18 -3.22
C TRP A 94 2.99 -0.91 -2.92
N GLN A 95 2.07 -0.93 -1.93
CA GLN A 95 1.38 0.28 -1.49
C GLN A 95 2.35 1.29 -0.86
N VAL A 96 3.32 0.84 -0.07
CA VAL A 96 4.37 1.72 0.47
C VAL A 96 5.25 2.30 -0.64
N PHE A 97 5.61 1.51 -1.67
CA PHE A 97 6.32 2.06 -2.84
C PHE A 97 5.48 3.08 -3.60
N LEU A 98 4.19 2.80 -3.78
CA LEU A 98 3.25 3.72 -4.43
C LEU A 98 3.12 5.04 -3.64
N ILE A 99 2.94 4.98 -2.33
CA ILE A 99 2.94 6.16 -1.43
C ILE A 99 4.23 6.96 -1.60
N THR A 100 5.36 6.27 -1.58
CA THR A 100 6.69 6.90 -1.73
C THR A 100 6.86 7.55 -3.09
N ALA A 101 6.37 6.92 -4.16
CA ALA A 101 6.37 7.49 -5.50
C ALA A 101 5.52 8.76 -5.60
N LEU A 102 4.31 8.75 -5.05
CA LEU A 102 3.42 9.91 -5.01
C LEU A 102 4.05 11.08 -4.22
N ARG A 103 4.68 10.77 -3.08
CA ARG A 103 5.43 11.74 -2.27
C ARG A 103 6.64 12.31 -2.98
N ALA A 104 7.45 11.47 -3.63
CA ALA A 104 8.60 11.90 -4.41
C ALA A 104 8.17 12.84 -5.55
N ARG A 105 7.06 12.53 -6.21
CA ARG A 105 6.48 13.38 -7.24
C ARG A 105 5.98 14.72 -6.74
N ARG A 106 5.29 14.75 -5.60
CA ARG A 106 4.93 16.03 -4.95
C ARG A 106 6.17 16.84 -4.59
N THR A 107 7.20 16.18 -4.08
CA THR A 107 8.46 16.82 -3.68
C THR A 107 9.13 17.48 -4.89
N SER A 108 9.13 16.81 -6.05
CA SER A 108 9.58 17.37 -7.33
C SER A 108 8.84 18.66 -7.70
N HIS A 109 7.51 18.68 -7.52
CA HIS A 109 6.69 19.82 -7.90
C HIS A 109 6.71 20.98 -6.91
N ALA A 110 6.86 20.70 -5.61
CA ALA A 110 6.78 21.70 -4.54
C ALA A 110 8.14 22.18 -4.01
N GLY A 111 9.26 21.63 -4.51
CA GLY A 111 10.60 22.01 -4.04
C GLY A 111 10.91 21.60 -2.60
N GLY A 112 10.28 20.52 -2.12
CA GLY A 112 10.42 20.06 -0.74
C GLY A 112 11.73 19.29 -0.46
N SER A 113 12.04 19.11 0.83
CA SER A 113 13.16 18.24 1.25
C SER A 113 12.83 16.76 0.99
N MET A 114 13.73 16.06 0.27
CA MET A 114 13.65 14.60 0.06
C MET A 114 13.65 13.82 1.37
N LEU A 115 14.45 14.25 2.35
CA LEU A 115 14.54 13.60 3.65
C LEU A 115 13.20 13.57 4.36
N ARG A 116 12.55 14.74 4.51
CA ARG A 116 11.28 14.88 5.23
C ARG A 116 10.08 14.33 4.46
N SER A 117 10.06 14.54 3.15
CA SER A 117 8.86 14.28 2.34
C SER A 117 8.80 12.84 1.85
N VAL A 118 9.95 12.21 1.62
CA VAL A 118 10.09 10.89 0.99
C VAL A 118 10.69 9.88 1.95
N TRP A 119 11.91 10.13 2.44
CA TRP A 119 12.70 9.12 3.15
C TRP A 119 12.22 8.78 4.56
N ILE A 120 11.97 9.79 5.40
CA ILE A 120 11.44 9.56 6.74
C ILE A 120 10.10 8.81 6.68
N PRO A 121 9.11 9.25 5.88
CA PRO A 121 7.86 8.51 5.70
C PRO A 121 8.06 7.09 5.17
N TYR A 122 8.96 6.90 4.21
CA TYR A 122 9.27 5.58 3.65
C TYR A 122 9.79 4.62 4.72
N LEU A 123 10.76 5.07 5.53
CA LEU A 123 11.32 4.26 6.60
C LEU A 123 10.32 3.98 7.73
N LEU A 124 9.50 4.97 8.10
CA LEU A 124 8.44 4.79 9.10
C LEU A 124 7.40 3.77 8.65
N LEU A 125 6.96 3.85 7.39
CA LEU A 125 6.01 2.89 6.83
C LEU A 125 6.63 1.50 6.66
N GLY A 126 7.89 1.43 6.23
CA GLY A 126 8.62 0.16 6.13
C GLY A 126 8.82 -0.51 7.49
N ALA A 127 9.15 0.26 8.53
CA ALA A 127 9.26 -0.23 9.90
C ALA A 127 7.90 -0.70 10.43
N PHE A 128 6.83 0.09 10.22
CA PHE A 128 5.47 -0.27 10.60
C PHE A 128 5.02 -1.59 9.96
N ILE A 129 5.21 -1.74 8.65
CA ILE A 129 4.86 -2.99 7.95
C ILE A 129 5.73 -4.17 8.40
N SER A 130 7.02 -3.95 8.60
CA SER A 130 7.89 -5.02 9.10
C SER A 130 7.48 -5.50 10.49
N ALA A 131 7.07 -4.58 11.38
CA ALA A 131 6.53 -4.92 12.70
C ALA A 131 5.17 -5.64 12.61
N LEU A 132 4.29 -5.23 11.70
CA LEU A 132 3.03 -5.94 11.47
C LEU A 132 3.25 -7.35 10.89
N ILE A 133 4.29 -7.55 10.07
CA ILE A 133 4.66 -8.88 9.57
C ILE A 133 5.12 -9.77 10.72
N LEU A 134 5.94 -9.24 11.64
CA LEU A 134 6.41 -9.97 12.84
C LEU A 134 5.26 -10.49 13.71
N TRP A 135 4.10 -9.82 13.68
CA TRP A 135 2.93 -10.25 14.44
C TRP A 135 2.41 -11.62 13.96
N VAL A 136 2.56 -11.98 12.68
CA VAL A 136 1.91 -13.19 12.09
C VAL A 136 2.84 -14.16 11.39
N ALA A 137 3.95 -13.69 10.84
CA ALA A 137 4.86 -14.50 10.06
C ALA A 137 6.08 -14.96 10.88
N PRO A 138 6.73 -16.07 10.50
CA PRO A 138 8.00 -16.48 11.09
C PRO A 138 9.02 -15.33 11.04
N PHE A 139 9.82 -15.22 12.10
CA PHE A 139 10.80 -14.15 12.34
C PHE A 139 11.65 -13.80 11.10
N ASN A 140 11.93 -14.79 10.26
CA ASN A 140 12.72 -14.66 9.03
C ASN A 140 12.08 -13.74 7.98
N LEU A 141 10.75 -13.71 7.84
CA LEU A 141 10.05 -12.87 6.86
C LEU A 141 10.11 -11.37 7.21
N MET A 142 10.16 -11.04 8.51
CA MET A 142 10.39 -9.67 8.95
C MET A 142 11.74 -9.15 8.44
N TRP A 143 12.80 -9.95 8.54
CA TRP A 143 14.14 -9.53 8.10
C TRP A 143 14.22 -9.31 6.60
N VAL A 144 13.48 -10.07 5.80
CA VAL A 144 13.35 -9.82 4.36
C VAL A 144 12.74 -8.44 4.13
N SER A 145 11.65 -8.09 4.83
CA SER A 145 11.02 -6.77 4.75
C SER A 145 11.97 -5.65 5.18
N ILE A 146 12.59 -5.77 6.37
CA ILE A 146 13.53 -4.77 6.91
C ILE A 146 14.69 -4.57 5.94
N PHE A 147 15.33 -5.66 5.50
CA PHE A 147 16.44 -5.60 4.56
C PHE A 147 16.02 -4.94 3.26
N TRP A 148 14.86 -5.29 2.72
CA TRP A 148 14.35 -4.71 1.48
C TRP A 148 14.15 -3.19 1.58
N PHE A 149 13.51 -2.71 2.64
CA PHE A 149 13.29 -1.27 2.87
C PHE A 149 14.61 -0.52 3.14
N LEU A 150 15.52 -1.09 3.94
CA LEU A 150 16.80 -0.45 4.25
C LEU A 150 17.75 -0.46 3.05
N ALA A 151 17.83 -1.54 2.29
CA ALA A 151 18.69 -1.65 1.12
C ALA A 151 18.25 -0.67 0.02
N SER A 152 16.95 -0.64 -0.29
CA SER A 152 16.40 0.29 -1.28
C SER A 152 16.55 1.76 -0.84
N PHE A 153 16.32 2.07 0.44
CA PHE A 153 16.61 3.39 0.99
C PHE A 153 18.10 3.73 0.86
N GLY A 154 18.98 2.85 1.34
CA GLY A 154 20.43 3.06 1.36
C GLY A 154 21.00 3.27 -0.04
N LEU A 155 20.62 2.42 -1.01
CA LEU A 155 21.04 2.52 -2.40
C LEU A 155 20.60 3.86 -3.03
N LEU A 156 19.33 4.23 -2.89
CA LEU A 156 18.80 5.44 -3.54
C LEU A 156 19.24 6.73 -2.82
N ALA A 157 19.43 6.69 -1.50
CA ALA A 157 19.92 7.81 -0.72
C ALA A 157 21.42 8.05 -0.96
N ALA A 158 22.24 7.00 -1.04
CA ALA A 158 23.67 7.09 -1.31
C ALA A 158 23.96 7.71 -2.68
N VAL A 159 23.17 7.34 -3.70
CA VAL A 159 23.29 7.87 -5.07
C VAL A 159 22.67 9.27 -5.22
N ARG A 160 22.12 9.85 -4.13
CA ARG A 160 21.48 11.18 -4.11
C ARG A 160 20.46 11.35 -5.24
N VAL A 161 19.59 10.35 -5.40
CA VAL A 161 18.63 10.28 -6.50
C VAL A 161 17.65 11.46 -6.45
N SER A 162 17.48 12.15 -7.58
CA SER A 162 16.50 13.25 -7.73
C SER A 162 15.06 12.77 -7.49
N PRO A 163 14.14 13.64 -7.01
CA PRO A 163 12.75 13.26 -6.75
C PRO A 163 12.03 12.59 -7.93
N ASP A 164 12.26 13.05 -9.18
CA ASP A 164 11.64 12.45 -10.36
C ASP A 164 12.13 11.03 -10.66
N LYS A 165 13.44 10.80 -10.52
CA LYS A 165 14.04 9.46 -10.66
C LYS A 165 13.52 8.53 -9.56
N ALA A 166 13.45 9.00 -8.32
CA ALA A 166 12.91 8.23 -7.21
C ALA A 166 11.44 7.86 -7.46
N CYS A 167 10.62 8.79 -7.94
CA CYS A 167 9.24 8.52 -8.34
C CYS A 167 9.16 7.39 -9.37
N ARG A 168 9.99 7.43 -10.43
CA ARG A 168 9.98 6.38 -11.47
C ARG A 168 10.38 5.02 -10.91
N VAL A 169 11.46 4.96 -10.12
CA VAL A 169 11.94 3.72 -9.50
C VAL A 169 10.85 3.11 -8.62
N PHE A 170 10.27 3.90 -7.72
CA PHE A 170 9.23 3.39 -6.81
C PHE A 170 7.93 3.03 -7.52
N MET A 171 7.55 3.71 -8.61
CA MET A 171 6.41 3.27 -9.44
C MET A 171 6.68 1.91 -10.09
N VAL A 172 7.88 1.72 -10.65
CA VAL A 172 8.25 0.43 -11.25
C VAL A 172 8.27 -0.67 -10.19
N LEU A 173 8.88 -0.41 -9.03
CA LEU A 173 8.87 -1.36 -7.92
C LEU A 173 7.44 -1.68 -7.44
N ALA A 174 6.57 -0.69 -7.32
CA ALA A 174 5.18 -0.92 -6.95
C ALA A 174 4.47 -1.85 -7.95
N VAL A 175 4.63 -1.62 -9.26
CA VAL A 175 4.01 -2.46 -10.29
C VAL A 175 4.60 -3.88 -10.29
N VAL A 176 5.92 -4.00 -10.20
CA VAL A 176 6.61 -5.30 -10.19
C VAL A 176 6.20 -6.12 -8.97
N VAL A 177 6.19 -5.51 -7.78
CA VAL A 177 5.82 -6.19 -6.54
C VAL A 177 4.33 -6.53 -6.54
N PHE A 178 3.45 -5.63 -6.99
CA PHE A 178 2.04 -5.92 -7.16
C PHE A 178 1.82 -7.13 -8.09
N ALA A 179 2.42 -7.12 -9.29
CA ALA A 179 2.27 -8.21 -10.24
C ALA A 179 2.86 -9.53 -9.71
N GLY A 180 4.04 -9.47 -9.10
CA GLY A 180 4.71 -10.62 -8.50
C GLY A 180 3.90 -11.25 -7.38
N GLU A 181 3.32 -10.44 -6.49
CA GLU A 181 2.47 -10.91 -5.40
C GLU A 181 1.17 -11.55 -5.91
N ASN A 182 0.51 -10.93 -6.91
CA ASN A 182 -0.70 -11.50 -7.48
C ASN A 182 -0.42 -12.80 -8.26
N LEU A 183 0.72 -12.90 -8.94
CA LEU A 183 1.14 -14.12 -9.62
C LEU A 183 1.49 -15.23 -8.63
N LEU A 184 2.27 -14.90 -7.59
CA LEU A 184 2.55 -15.82 -6.49
C LEU A 184 1.24 -16.30 -5.84
N PHE A 185 0.29 -15.40 -5.65
CA PHE A 185 -1.03 -15.73 -5.14
C PHE A 185 -1.74 -16.76 -6.02
N ILE A 186 -1.85 -16.50 -7.33
CA ILE A 186 -2.53 -17.41 -8.27
C ILE A 186 -1.87 -18.79 -8.25
N VAL A 187 -0.54 -18.83 -8.17
CA VAL A 187 0.22 -20.09 -8.09
C VAL A 187 -0.06 -20.82 -6.78
N LEU A 188 -0.06 -20.12 -5.64
CA LEU A 188 -0.34 -20.74 -4.34
C LEU A 188 -1.78 -21.26 -4.24
N ASP A 189 -2.76 -20.51 -4.76
CA ASP A 189 -4.17 -20.92 -4.79
C ASP A 189 -4.43 -22.09 -5.76
N ALA A 190 -3.55 -22.31 -6.75
CA ALA A 190 -3.64 -23.44 -7.68
C ALA A 190 -2.97 -24.73 -7.16
N ILE A 191 -2.06 -24.63 -6.17
CA ILE A 191 -1.33 -25.77 -5.60
C ILE A 191 -2.04 -26.34 -4.36
N VAL A 192 -2.82 -25.51 -3.66
CA VAL A 192 -3.58 -25.84 -2.44
C VAL A 192 -5.01 -26.26 -2.78
#